data_AF-A0A345WQU0-F1
#
_entry.id   AF-A0A345WQU0-F1
#
_cell.length_a   1.000
_cell.length_b   1.000
_cell.length_c   1.000
_cell.angle_alpha   90.00
_cell.angle_beta   90.00
_cell.angle_gamma   90.00
#
_symmetry.space_group_name_H-M   'P 1'
#
loop_
_entity.id
_entity.type
_entity.pdbx_description
1 polymer ?
#
loop_
_entity_poly.entity_id
_entity_poly.type
_entity_poly.pdbx_seq_one_letter_code
_entity_poly.pdbx_strand_id
1 'polypeptide(L)' 'MSRDTHFFREQAELQRTAAAQATLDNVRERCERAATSWEAMAARSELTERRRGEREARTAG' A
#
# COMPACT_ATOMS: atom_id res chain seq x y z
N MET A 1 8.31 -12.42 3.68
CA MET A 1 7.91 -11.28 2.83
C MET A 1 7.77 -10.07 3.73
N SER A 2 8.50 -8.99 3.44
CA SER A 2 8.41 -7.74 4.21
C SER A 2 7.04 -7.08 3.98
N ARG A 3 6.45 -6.53 5.03
CA ARG A 3 5.16 -5.81 4.99
C ARG A 3 5.43 -4.30 5.10
N ASP A 4 6.34 -3.81 4.28
CA ASP A 4 6.73 -2.42 4.25
C ASP A 4 5.92 -1.63 3.20
N THR A 5 6.02 -0.31 3.28
CA THR A 5 5.36 0.62 2.36
C THR A 5 5.61 0.28 0.90
N HIS A 6 6.82 -0.18 0.54
CA HIS A 6 7.18 -0.50 -0.84
C HIS A 6 6.37 -1.69 -1.35
N PHE A 7 6.38 -2.79 -0.59
CA PHE A 7 5.60 -3.99 -0.93
C PHE A 7 4.10 -3.67 -1.12
N PHE A 8 3.52 -2.85 -0.22
CA PHE A 8 2.12 -2.46 -0.34
C PHE A 8 1.85 -1.61 -1.59
N ARG A 9 2.76 -0.71 -1.98
CA ARG A 9 2.63 0.08 -3.21
C ARG A 9 2.75 -0.80 -4.46
N GLU A 10 3.66 -1.76 -4.49
CA GLU A 10 3.77 -2.72 -5.59
C GLU A 10 2.49 -3.54 -5.77
N GLN A 11 1.88 -4.01 -4.67
CA GLN A 11 0.61 -4.71 -4.73
C GLN A 11 -0.53 -3.82 -5.26
N ALA A 12 -0.57 -2.55 -4.86
CA ALA A 12 -1.56 -1.61 -5.38
C ALA A 12 -1.43 -1.44 -6.91
N GLU A 13 -0.21 -1.25 -7.41
CA GLU A 13 0.07 -1.13 -8.85
C GLU A 13 -0.26 -2.41 -9.63
N LEU A 14 0.05 -3.57 -9.06
CA LEU A 14 -0.33 -4.85 -9.65
C LEU A 14 -1.84 -4.95 -9.84
N GLN A 15 -2.61 -4.57 -8.81
CA GLN A 15 -4.08 -4.61 -8.89
C GLN A 15 -4.64 -3.56 -9.85
N ARG A 16 -4.05 -2.36 -9.93
CA ARG A 16 -4.41 -1.36 -10.96
C ARG A 16 -4.19 -1.88 -12.38
N THR A 17 -3.05 -2.52 -12.60
CA THR A 17 -2.71 -3.11 -13.91
C THR A 17 -3.70 -4.22 -14.26
N ALA A 18 -4.05 -5.07 -13.29
CA ALA A 18 -5.05 -6.11 -13.48
C ALA A 18 -6.45 -5.53 -13.77
N ALA A 19 -6.85 -4.46 -13.09
CA ALA A 19 -8.12 -3.77 -13.37
C ALA A 19 -8.16 -3.19 -14.79
N ALA A 20 -7.06 -2.60 -15.27
CA ALA A 20 -6.96 -2.05 -16.62
C ALA A 20 -7.03 -3.14 -17.71
N GLN A 21 -6.56 -4.35 -17.41
CA GLN A 21 -6.61 -5.50 -18.32
C GLN A 21 -7.91 -6.30 -18.22
N ALA A 22 -8.72 -6.08 -17.17
CA ALA A 22 -9.93 -6.84 -16.93
C ALA A 22 -11.01 -6.53 -17.99
N THR A 23 -11.51 -7.59 -18.62
CA THR A 23 -12.61 -7.51 -19.60
C THR A 23 -13.99 -7.59 -18.95
N LEU A 24 -14.06 -8.05 -17.69
CA LEU A 24 -15.30 -8.14 -16.92
C LEU A 24 -15.34 -7.04 -15.85
N ASP A 25 -16.48 -6.34 -15.76
CA ASP A 25 -16.69 -5.24 -14.79
C ASP A 25 -16.47 -5.69 -13.34
N ASN A 26 -17.03 -6.84 -12.97
CA ASN A 26 -16.90 -7.37 -11.61
C ASN A 26 -15.45 -7.67 -11.20
N VAL A 27 -14.61 -8.07 -12.16
CA VAL A 27 -13.17 -8.29 -11.94
C VAL A 27 -12.46 -6.95 -11.79
N ARG A 28 -12.74 -5.99 -12.68
CA ARG A 28 -12.20 -4.63 -12.60
C ARG A 28 -12.49 -3.98 -11.26
N GLU A 29 -13.76 -3.95 -10.83
CA GLU A 29 -14.18 -3.36 -9.55
C GLU A 29 -13.53 -4.05 -8.34
N ARG A 30 -13.34 -5.38 -8.41
CA ARG A 30 -12.64 -6.10 -7.34
C ARG A 30 -11.17 -5.71 -7.29
N CYS A 31 -10.50 -5.62 -8.43
CA CYS A 31 -9.10 -5.21 -8.51
C CYS A 31 -8.92 -3.76 -8.05
N GLU A 32 -9.81 -2.84 -8.42
CA GLU A 32 -9.79 -1.46 -7.94
C GLU A 32 -9.93 -1.37 -6.43
N ARG A 33 -10.90 -2.08 -5.84
CA ARG A 33 -11.06 -2.14 -4.37
C ARG A 33 -9.84 -2.73 -3.67
N ALA A 34 -9.21 -3.74 -4.28
CA ALA A 34 -7.98 -4.31 -3.77
C ALA A 34 -6.83 -3.29 -3.82
N ALA A 35 -6.68 -2.57 -4.94
CA ALA A 35 -5.68 -1.51 -5.08
C ALA A 35 -5.84 -0.45 -3.97
N THR A 36 -7.06 0.07 -3.76
CA THR A 36 -7.34 1.03 -2.69
C THR A 36 -6.98 0.49 -1.29
N SER A 37 -7.24 -0.80 -1.04
CA SER A 37 -6.90 -1.43 0.25
C SER A 37 -5.39 -1.54 0.46
N TRP A 38 -4.64 -1.85 -0.61
CA TRP A 38 -3.18 -1.88 -0.59
C TRP A 38 -2.58 -0.50 -0.36
N GLU A 39 -3.11 0.55 -1.01
CA GLU A 39 -2.67 1.93 -0.78
C GLU A 39 -2.92 2.39 0.66
N ALA A 40 -4.07 2.04 1.23
CA ALA A 40 -4.36 2.36 2.62
C ALA A 40 -3.36 1.68 3.58
N MET A 41 -2.91 0.47 3.27
CA MET A 41 -1.86 -0.21 4.04
C MET A 41 -0.49 0.45 3.85
N ALA A 42 -0.14 0.87 2.63
CA ALA A 42 1.09 1.62 2.37
C ALA A 42 1.14 2.92 3.19
N ALA A 43 0.05 3.71 3.18
CA ALA A 43 -0.03 4.95 3.95
C ALA A 43 0.10 4.72 5.47
N ARG A 44 -0.50 3.64 5.99
CA ARG A 44 -0.38 3.26 7.42
C ARG A 44 1.04 2.82 7.78
N SER A 45 1.70 2.06 6.90
CA SER A 45 3.08 1.63 7.09
C SER A 45 4.02 2.85 7.11
N GLU A 46 3.89 3.75 6.15
CA GLU A 46 4.66 5.00 6.07
C GLU A 46 4.49 5.88 7.31
N LEU A 47 3.27 6.03 7.80
CA LEU A 47 3.00 6.76 9.05
C LEU A 47 3.68 6.10 10.26
N THR A 48 3.71 4.77 10.30
CA THR A 48 4.32 4.01 11.40
C THR A 48 5.83 4.19 11.41
N GLU A 49 6.48 4.09 10.24
CA GLU A 49 7.92 4.31 10.08
C GLU A 49 8.30 5.76 10.41
N ARG A 50 7.52 6.75 9.94
CA ARG A 50 7.77 8.16 10.28
C ARG A 50 7.73 8.39 11.78
N ARG A 51 6.68 7.91 12.45
CA ARG A 51 6.53 8.03 13.92
C ARG A 51 7.64 7.31 14.67
N ARG A 52 8.19 6.23 14.11
CA ARG A 52 9.34 5.54 14.70
C ARG A 52 10.59 6.41 14.62
N GLY A 53 10.90 6.98 13.46
CA GLY A 53 12.02 7.92 13.29
C GLY A 53 11.93 9.13 14.22
N GLU A 54 10.73 9.72 14.37
CA GLU A 54 10.49 10.83 15.31
C GLU A 54 10.79 10.44 16.78
N ARG A 55 10.42 9.22 17.20
CA ARG A 55 10.70 8.71 18.55
C ARG A 55 12.18 8.46 18.78
N GLU A 56 12.85 7.86 17.79
CA GLU A 56 14.29 7.55 17.85
C GLU A 56 15.10 8.85 17.92
N ALA A 57 14.77 9.85 17.09
CA ALA A 57 15.42 11.17 17.12
C ALA A 57 15.26 11.89 18.47
N ARG A 58 14.10 11.77 19.13
CA ARG A 58 13.86 12.37 20.45
C ARG A 58 14.59 11.65 21.59
N THR A 59 14.84 10.36 21.46
CA THR A 59 15.50 9.57 22.52
C THR A 59 17.03 9.66 22.42
N ALA A 60 17.55 10.04 21.25
CA ALA A 60 18.98 10.14 20.97
C ALA A 60 19.61 11.52 21.29
N GLY A 61 18.81 12.50 21.73
CA GLY A 61 19.27 13.84 22.15
C GLY A 61 19.01 14.07 23.63
#